data_AF-A0AAU7LYP4-F1
#
_entry.id   AF-A0AAU7LYP4-F1
#
_cell.length_a   1.000
_cell.length_b   1.000
_cell.length_c   1.000
_cell.angle_alpha   90.00
_cell.angle_beta   90.00
_cell.angle_gamma   90.00
#
_symmetry.space_group_name_H-M   'P 1'
#
loop_
_entity.id
_entity.type
_entity.pdbx_description
1 polymer ?
#
loop_
_entity_poly.entity_id
_entity_poly.type
_entity_poly.pdbx_seq_one_letter_code
_entity_poly.pdbx_strand_id
1 'polypeptide(L)' 'MRRLADAGLSARGEVVIGDAVSEITQCARRIEADLIVVGHKHLEGWAARWWRGSVSKALIEQAPCSVLVVITQ' A
#
# COMPACT_ATOMS: atom_id res chain seq x y z
N MET A 1 -5.95 10.73 9.01
CA MET A 1 -6.70 10.31 10.21
C MET A 1 -8.01 11.05 10.39
N ARG A 2 -8.05 12.39 10.42
CA ARG A 2 -9.31 13.15 10.60
C ARG A 2 -10.46 12.72 9.68
N ARG A 3 -10.24 12.65 8.37
CA ARG A 3 -11.24 12.17 7.40
C ARG A 3 -11.75 10.75 7.65
N LEU A 4 -10.92 9.86 8.22
CA LEU A 4 -11.32 8.49 8.54
C LEU A 4 -12.16 8.47 9.84
N ALA A 5 -11.73 9.24 10.84
CA ALA A 5 -12.47 9.41 12.09
C ALA A 5 -13.85 10.06 11.85
N ASP A 6 -13.91 11.10 11.02
CA ASP A 6 -15.17 11.77 10.64
C ASP A 6 -16.12 10.82 9.90
N ALA A 7 -15.58 9.77 9.25
CA ALA A 7 -16.35 8.71 8.62
C ALA A 7 -16.70 7.54 9.58
N GLY A 8 -16.38 7.65 10.87
CA GLY A 8 -16.64 6.61 11.88
C GLY A 8 -15.70 5.40 11.79
N LEU A 9 -14.58 5.52 11.06
CA LEU A 9 -13.63 4.42 10.87
C LEU A 9 -12.52 4.46 11.94
N SER A 10 -12.28 3.31 12.58
CA SER A 10 -11.10 3.11 13.41
C SER A 10 -9.87 2.92 12.51
N ALA A 11 -8.86 3.77 12.67
CA ALA A 11 -7.65 3.73 11.86
C ALA A 11 -6.41 3.94 12.74
N ARG A 12 -5.33 3.22 12.42
CA ARG A 12 -4.00 3.40 13.03
C ARG A 12 -2.98 3.73 11.94
N GLY A 13 -2.09 4.67 12.26
CA GLY A 13 -0.97 5.03 11.40
C GLY A 13 0.32 4.44 11.95
N GLU A 14 1.20 3.99 11.08
CA GLU A 14 2.51 3.46 11.42
C GLU A 14 3.54 3.95 10.40
N VAL A 15 4.72 4.31 10.88
CA VAL A 15 5.86 4.70 10.04
C VAL A 15 6.94 3.66 10.26
N VAL A 16 7.38 3.05 9.17
CA VAL A 16 8.38 1.98 9.15
C VAL A 16 9.53 2.35 8.23
N ILE A 17 10.69 1.74 8.43
CA ILE A 17 11.90 1.96 7.62
C ILE A 17 12.35 0.61 7.09
N GLY A 18 12.51 0.51 5.77
CA GLY A 18 12.91 -0.73 5.10
C GLY A 18 12.49 -0.75 3.65
N ASP A 19 12.56 -1.94 3.04
CA ASP A 19 11.99 -2.17 1.72
C ASP A 19 10.45 -2.12 1.78
N ALA A 20 9.84 -1.33 0.90
CA ALA A 20 8.40 -1.06 0.97
C ALA A 20 7.55 -2.34 0.82
N VAL A 21 7.90 -3.24 -0.11
CA VAL A 21 7.13 -4.47 -0.34
C VAL A 21 7.22 -5.39 0.87
N SER A 22 8.43 -5.54 1.39
CA SER A 22 8.72 -6.36 2.57
C SER A 22 7.98 -5.86 3.80
N GLU A 23 8.05 -4.55 4.08
CA GLU A 23 7.40 -3.95 5.25
C GLU A 23 5.87 -3.96 5.15
N ILE A 24 5.30 -3.69 3.97
CA ILE A 24 3.84 -3.78 3.75
C ILE A 24 3.37 -5.23 3.95
N THR A 25 4.08 -6.21 3.38
CA THR A 25 3.75 -7.64 3.50
C THR A 25 3.84 -8.11 4.94
N GLN A 26 4.88 -7.71 5.68
CA GLN A 26 5.03 -8.04 7.11
C GLN A 26 3.93 -7.40 7.96
N CYS A 27 3.60 -6.13 7.71
CA CYS A 27 2.51 -5.45 8.38
C CYS A 27 1.17 -6.17 8.14
N ALA A 28 0.87 -6.50 6.89
CA ALA A 28 -0.35 -7.23 6.52
C ALA A 28 -0.45 -8.60 7.23
N ARG A 29 0.66 -9.34 7.32
CA ARG A 29 0.69 -10.60 8.11
C ARG A 29 0.47 -10.36 9.59
N ARG A 30 1.14 -9.35 10.17
CA ARG A 30 1.07 -9.04 11.61
C ARG A 30 -0.32 -8.63 12.06
N ILE A 31 -1.08 -7.96 11.22
CA ILE A 31 -2.45 -7.51 11.53
C ILE A 31 -3.52 -8.42 10.93
N GLU A 32 -3.12 -9.53 10.31
CA GLU A 32 -4.02 -10.48 9.64
C GLU A 32 -4.96 -9.79 8.63
N ALA A 33 -4.40 -8.90 7.81
CA ALA A 33 -5.19 -8.12 6.85
C ALA A 33 -5.77 -9.02 5.74
N ASP A 34 -7.06 -8.82 5.43
CA ASP A 34 -7.74 -9.49 4.30
C ASP A 34 -7.52 -8.77 2.95
N LEU A 35 -7.15 -7.48 3.01
CA LEU A 35 -6.99 -6.62 1.83
C LEU A 35 -5.89 -5.57 2.04
N ILE A 36 -4.97 -5.49 1.09
CA ILE A 36 -4.01 -4.39 0.97
C ILE A 36 -4.53 -3.42 -0.10
N VAL A 37 -4.69 -2.14 0.27
CA VAL A 37 -5.06 -1.07 -0.66
C VAL A 37 -3.88 -0.14 -0.87
N VAL A 38 -3.46 0.01 -2.12
CA VAL A 38 -2.37 0.93 -2.50
C VAL A 38 -2.82 1.90 -3.59
N GLY A 39 -2.40 3.16 -3.46
CA GLY A 39 -2.62 4.16 -4.49
C GLY A 39 -1.56 4.08 -5.59
N HIS A 40 -2.01 4.18 -6.84
CA HIS A 40 -1.17 4.42 -8.00
C HIS A 40 -1.41 5.87 -8.47
N LYS A 41 -0.46 6.75 -8.18
CA LYS A 41 -0.47 8.11 -8.73
C LYS A 41 0.12 8.11 -10.13
N HIS A 42 -0.47 8.90 -11.03
CA HIS A 42 0.15 9.25 -12.31
C HIS A 42 1.35 10.17 -12.02
N LEU A 43 2.48 9.57 -11.63
CA LEU A 43 3.72 10.31 -11.49
C LEU A 43 4.19 10.67 -12.90
N GLU A 44 4.28 11.95 -13.21
CA GLU A 44 5.03 12.41 -14.37
C GLU A 44 6.54 12.38 -14.02
N GLY A 45 7.39 11.90 -14.93
CA GLY A 45 8.85 11.85 -14.75
C GLY A 45 9.47 10.49 -14.40
N TRP A 46 10.74 10.53 -14.02
CA TRP A 46 11.69 9.40 -13.92
C TRP A 46 11.40 8.47 -12.72
N ALA A 47 10.82 8.99 -11.64
CA ALA A 47 10.37 8.20 -10.48
C ALA A 47 9.14 7.31 -10.77
N ALA A 48 8.35 7.66 -11.79
CA ALA A 48 7.19 6.89 -12.20
C ALA A 48 7.56 5.53 -12.81
N ARG A 49 8.77 5.38 -13.37
CA ARG A 49 9.27 4.09 -13.88
C ARG A 49 9.49 3.06 -12.76
N TRP A 50 9.81 3.51 -11.55
CA TRP A 50 10.05 2.62 -10.42
C TRP A 50 8.73 2.11 -9.84
N TRP A 51 7.70 2.94 -9.77
CA TRP A 51 6.37 2.52 -9.29
C TRP A 51 5.55 1.75 -10.34
N ARG A 52 5.69 2.09 -11.64
CA ARG A 52 4.95 1.45 -12.76
C ARG A 52 5.26 -0.03 -12.98
N GLY A 53 6.38 -0.55 -12.45
CA GLY A 53 6.83 -1.89 -12.79
C GLY A 53 7.18 -2.80 -11.61
N SER A 54 7.90 -2.30 -10.59
CA SER A 54 8.49 -3.20 -9.59
C SER A 54 7.65 -3.35 -8.32
N VAL A 55 7.19 -2.27 -7.70
CA VAL A 55 6.56 -2.34 -6.37
C VAL A 55 5.18 -2.98 -6.42
N SER A 56 4.29 -2.52 -7.30
CA SER A 56 2.92 -3.08 -7.37
C SER A 56 2.94 -4.55 -7.79
N LYS A 57 3.82 -4.90 -8.75
CA LYS A 57 4.00 -6.28 -9.20
C LYS A 57 4.56 -7.17 -8.08
N ALA A 58 5.66 -6.75 -7.46
CA ALA A 58 6.29 -7.51 -6.37
C ALA A 58 5.35 -7.64 -5.16
N LEU A 59 4.53 -6.62 -4.89
CA LEU A 59 3.53 -6.68 -3.83
C LEU A 59 2.42 -7.69 -4.16
N ILE A 60 1.92 -7.73 -5.39
CA ILE A 60 0.95 -8.75 -5.82
C ILE A 60 1.55 -10.16 -5.70
N GLU A 61 2.83 -10.34 -6.01
CA GLU A 61 3.52 -11.64 -5.92
C GLU A 61 3.76 -12.09 -4.46
N GLN A 62 3.92 -11.17 -3.52
CA GLN A 62 4.32 -11.47 -2.14
C GLN A 62 3.22 -11.28 -1.09
N ALA A 63 2.12 -10.62 -1.45
CA ALA A 63 1.04 -10.28 -0.53
C ALA A 63 0.43 -11.55 0.10
N PRO A 64 0.15 -11.53 1.41
CA PRO A 64 -0.52 -12.63 2.07
C PRO A 64 -2.03 -12.67 1.77
N CYS A 65 -2.57 -11.65 1.10
CA CYS A 65 -3.99 -11.44 0.89
C CYS A 65 -4.27 -10.65 -0.40
N SER A 66 -5.53 -10.31 -0.65
CA SER A 66 -5.93 -9.59 -1.86
C SER A 66 -5.27 -8.21 -1.93
N VAL A 67 -4.98 -7.74 -3.15
CA VAL A 67 -4.40 -6.41 -3.39
C VAL A 67 -5.32 -5.59 -4.30
N LEU A 68 -5.73 -4.41 -3.83
CA LEU A 68 -6.48 -3.42 -4.62
C LEU A 68 -5.56 -2.24 -4.95
N VAL A 69 -5.28 -2.06 -6.25
CA VAL A 69 -4.54 -0.92 -6.76
C VAL A 69 -5.52 0.14 -7.25
N VAL A 70 -5.58 1.27 -6.56
CA VAL A 70 -6.48 2.39 -6.89
C VAL A 70 -5.71 3.41 -7.72
N ILE A 71 -6.17 3.68 -8.94
CA ILE A 71 -5.63 4.80 -9.73
C ILE A 71 -6.14 6.09 -9.12
N THR A 72 -5.24 6.83 -8.48
CA THR A 72 -5.55 8.13 -7.87
C THR A 72 -5.11 9.25 -8.80
N GLN A 73 -6.03 10.18 -9.09
CA GLN A 73 -5.72 11.42 -9.80
C GLN A 73 -4.94 12.40 -8.93
#